data_AF-A0A841CKD5-F1
#
_entry.id   AF-A0A841CKD5-F1
#
_cell.length_a   1.000
_cell.length_b   1.000
_cell.length_c   1.000
_cell.angle_alpha   90.00
_cell.angle_beta   90.00
_cell.angle_gamma   90.00
#
_symmetry.space_group_name_H-M   'P 1'
#
loop_
_entity.id
_entity.type
_entity.pdbx_description
1 polymer ?
#
loop_
_entity_poly.entity_id
_entity_poly.type
_entity_poly.pdbx_seq_one_letter_code
_entity_poly.pdbx_strand_id
1 'polypeptide(L)' 'MKEIVTDSNVEMSWRTFAGQYGDIYLALLKQRCISDGEVPTDEVVSRTLIIHLHRGIGYLGGNKEMNSIEGMISSVSS' A
#
# COMPACT_ATOMS: atom_id res chain seq x y z
N MET A 1 17.17 -2.55 8.81
CA MET A 1 15.92 -2.27 8.06
C MET A 1 16.19 -2.65 6.61
N LYS A 2 15.34 -3.48 5.98
CA LYS A 2 15.62 -4.01 4.63
C LYS A 2 15.22 -2.96 3.60
N GLU A 3 16.17 -2.52 2.79
CA GLU A 3 15.93 -1.59 1.68
C GLU A 3 15.09 -2.31 0.61
N ILE A 4 13.95 -1.73 0.25
CA ILE A 4 13.09 -2.24 -0.82
C ILE A 4 13.53 -1.54 -2.10
N VAL A 5 14.34 -2.22 -2.91
CA VAL A 5 14.71 -1.75 -4.24
C VAL A 5 13.58 -2.12 -5.20
N THR A 6 12.84 -1.13 -5.68
CA THR A 6 11.79 -1.32 -6.68
C THR A 6 12.38 -1.11 -8.08
N ASP A 7 12.64 -2.19 -8.82
CA ASP A 7 13.04 -2.11 -10.24
C ASP A 7 11.81 -1.86 -11.16
N SER A 8 10.79 -1.17 -10.64
CA SER A 8 9.53 -1.00 -11.34
C SER A 8 9.64 0.20 -12.28
N ASN A 9 9.52 -0.08 -13.58
CA ASN A 9 9.45 0.87 -14.67
C ASN A 9 8.06 1.55 -14.82
N VAL A 10 7.17 1.34 -13.85
CA VAL A 10 5.83 1.92 -13.83
C VAL A 10 5.85 3.20 -13.00
N GLU A 11 5.91 4.34 -13.67
CA GLU A 11 5.60 5.64 -13.07
C GLU A 11 4.09 5.91 -13.14
N MET A 12 3.50 6.36 -12.03
CA MET A 12 2.09 6.71 -11.98
C MET A 12 1.86 7.96 -11.14
N SER A 13 0.90 8.79 -11.55
CA SER A 13 0.50 9.94 -10.74
C SER A 13 -0.26 9.48 -9.50
N TRP A 14 -0.17 10.26 -8.40
CA TRP A 14 -0.99 10.02 -7.20
C TRP A 14 -2.48 9.96 -7.52
N ARG A 15 -2.96 10.81 -8.45
CA ARG A 15 -4.35 10.82 -8.90
C ARG A 15 -4.75 9.50 -9.55
N THR A 16 -3.88 8.93 -10.38
CA THR A 16 -4.11 7.62 -11.02
C THR A 16 -4.12 6.50 -9.99
N PHE A 17 -3.25 6.57 -8.98
CA PHE A 17 -3.15 5.54 -7.93
C PHE A 17 -4.33 5.58 -6.97
N ALA A 18 -4.58 6.74 -6.37
CA ALA A 18 -5.50 6.87 -5.25
C ALA A 18 -6.94 7.14 -5.68
N GLY A 19 -7.15 7.55 -6.94
CA GLY A 19 -8.47 7.87 -7.49
C GLY A 19 -9.18 8.94 -6.66
N GLN A 20 -10.48 8.74 -6.44
CA GLN A 20 -11.33 9.69 -5.69
C GLN A 20 -11.02 9.76 -4.18
N TYR A 21 -10.24 8.80 -3.66
CA TYR A 21 -9.92 8.70 -2.24
C TYR A 21 -8.49 9.20 -1.92
N GLY A 22 -7.90 9.98 -2.83
CA GLY A 22 -6.57 10.58 -2.69
C GLY A 22 -6.32 11.22 -1.33
N ASP A 23 -7.22 12.10 -0.90
CA ASP A 23 -7.02 12.87 0.33
C ASP A 23 -7.08 11.99 1.58
N ILE A 24 -8.01 11.03 1.62
CA ILE A 24 -8.14 10.12 2.77
C ILE A 24 -6.96 9.14 2.86
N TYR A 25 -6.48 8.61 1.72
CA TYR A 25 -5.29 7.76 1.72
C TYR A 25 -4.04 8.53 2.13
N LEU A 26 -3.89 9.77 1.66
CA LEU A 26 -2.78 10.62 2.07
C LEU A 26 -2.83 10.93 3.58
N ALA A 27 -4.02 11.23 4.13
CA ALA A 27 -4.19 11.45 5.55
C ALA A 27 -3.82 10.22 6.38
N LEU A 28 -4.23 9.02 5.96
CA LEU A 28 -3.89 7.76 6.62
C LEU A 28 -2.38 7.48 6.57
N LEU A 29 -1.72 7.75 5.44
CA LEU A 29 -0.27 7.61 5.32
C LEU A 29 0.47 8.58 6.26
N LYS A 30 0.04 9.84 6.33
CA LYS A 30 0.62 10.82 7.27
C LYS A 30 0.42 10.40 8.73
N GLN A 31 -0.78 9.95 9.08
CA GLN A 31 -1.08 9.42 10.41
C GLN A 31 -0.22 8.22 10.75
N ARG A 32 0.03 7.32 9.78
CA ARG A 32 0.91 6.17 9.94
C ARG A 32 2.35 6.61 10.27
N CYS A 33 2.89 7.59 9.53
CA CYS A 33 4.23 8.13 9.79
C CYS A 33 4.33 8.69 11.22
N ILE A 34 3.34 9.48 11.64
CA ILE A 34 3.28 10.05 13.00
C ILE A 34 3.21 8.95 14.06
N SER A 35 2.42 7.90 13.82
CA SER A 35 2.32 6.75 14.73
C SER A 35 3.64 5.98 14.85
N ASP A 36 4.49 6.04 13.83
CA ASP A 36 5.83 5.45 13.82
C ASP A 36 6.89 6.41 14.39
N GLY A 37 6.50 7.60 14.85
CA GLY A 37 7.38 8.61 15.45
C GLY A 37 8.12 9.48 14.43
N GLU A 38 7.67 9.49 13.17
CA GLU A 38 8.31 10.24 12.09
C GLU A 38 7.52 11.50 11.70
N VAL A 39 8.25 12.53 11.25
CA VAL A 39 7.64 13.71 10.65
C VAL A 39 7.16 13.35 9.23
N PRO A 40 5.89 13.61 8.87
CA PRO A 40 5.32 13.18 7.60
C PRO A 40 5.74 14.10 6.43
N THR A 41 7.02 14.09 6.07
CA THR A 41 7.52 14.71 4.83
C THR A 41 7.11 13.88 3.61
N ASP A 42 7.19 14.46 2.41
CA ASP A 42 6.80 13.78 1.18
C ASP A 42 7.64 12.51 0.94
N GLU A 43 8.92 12.51 1.30
CA GLU A 43 9.81 11.35 1.20
C GLU A 43 9.39 10.24 2.16
N VAL A 44 9.06 10.60 3.42
CA VAL A 44 8.64 9.65 4.45
C VAL A 44 7.29 9.03 4.11
N VAL A 45 6.35 9.84 3.61
CA VAL A 45 5.03 9.39 3.14
C VAL A 45 5.18 8.46 1.94
N SER A 46 6.02 8.81 0.96
CA SER A 46 6.28 7.99 -0.22
C SER A 46 6.90 6.65 0.14
N ARG A 47 7.89 6.63 1.05
CA ARG A 47 8.48 5.39 1.57
C ARG A 47 7.43 4.54 2.29
N THR A 48 6.61 5.16 3.13
CA THR A 48 5.53 4.47 3.86
C THR A 48 4.54 3.81 2.90
N LEU A 49 4.14 4.52 1.84
CA LEU A 49 3.30 3.97 0.78
C LEU A 49 3.93 2.72 0.14
N ILE A 50 5.19 2.80 -0.28
CA ILE A 50 5.89 1.68 -0.95
C ILE A 50 5.97 0.45 -0.04
N ILE A 51 6.31 0.63 1.25
CA ILE A 51 6.36 -0.47 2.23
C ILE A 51 4.99 -1.14 2.36
N HIS A 52 3.93 -0.35 2.49
CA HIS A 52 2.57 -0.89 2.63
C HIS A 52 2.06 -1.55 1.35
N LEU A 53 2.39 -1.01 0.17
CA LEU A 53 2.04 -1.62 -1.11
C LEU A 53 2.73 -2.96 -1.30
N HIS A 54 4.05 -3.04 -1.04
CA HIS A 54 4.81 -4.29 -1.14
C HIS A 54 4.25 -5.37 -0.19
N ARG A 55 3.91 -4.99 1.04
CA ARG A 55 3.26 -5.91 2.01
C ARG A 55 1.87 -6.34 1.52
N GLY A 56 1.05 -5.41 1.05
CA GLY A 56 -0.29 -5.67 0.53
C GLY A 56 -0.28 -6.65 -0.64
N ILE A 57 0.59 -6.42 -1.64
CA ILE A 57 0.77 -7.34 -2.77
C ILE A 57 1.24 -8.71 -2.27
N GLY A 58 2.18 -8.75 -1.32
CA GLY A 58 2.63 -10.00 -0.70
C GLY A 58 1.50 -10.78 -0.01
N TYR A 59 0.60 -10.09 0.71
CA TYR A 59 -0.58 -10.72 1.32
C TYR A 59 -1.54 -11.28 0.27
N LEU A 60 -1.78 -10.54 -0.82
CA LEU A 60 -2.66 -10.96 -1.90
C LEU A 60 -2.08 -12.16 -2.67
N GLY A 61 -0.81 -12.08 -3.08
CA GLY A 61 -0.16 -13.15 -3.84
C GLY A 61 0.23 -14.37 -2.99
N GLY A 62 0.40 -14.20 -1.68
CA GLY A 62 0.77 -15.27 -0.75
C GLY A 62 -0.41 -16.14 -0.31
N ASN A 63 -1.65 -15.65 -0.41
CA ASN A 63 -2.84 -16.42 -0.05
C ASN A 63 -3.40 -17.16 -1.27
N LYS A 64 -3.26 -18.49 -1.30
CA LYS A 64 -3.73 -19.33 -2.42
C LYS A 64 -5.23 -19.19 -2.70
N GLU A 65 -6.03 -18.91 -1.66
CA GLU A 65 -7.47 -18.67 -1.80
C GLU A 65 -7.74 -17.34 -2.53
N MET A 66 -6.84 -16.36 -2.48
CA MET A 66 -7.01 -15.07 -3.16
C MET A 66 -6.58 -15.08 -4.64
N ASN A 67 -6.13 -16.23 -5.17
CA ASN A 67 -5.75 -16.38 -6.57
C ASN A 67 -6.95 -16.67 -7.51
N SER A 68 -8.17 -16.79 -6.97
CA SER A 68 -9.40 -16.88 -7.76
C SER A 68 -10.46 -15.92 -7.23
N ILE A 69 -11.43 -15.59 -8.08
CA ILE A 69 -12.57 -14.75 -7.72
C ILE A 69 -13.36 -15.42 -6.58
N GLU A 70 -13.53 -16.73 -6.65
CA GLU A 70 -14.25 -17.51 -5.64
C GLU A 70 -13.61 -17.42 -4.25
N GLY A 71 -12.29 -17.55 -4.14
CA GLY A 71 -11.65 -17.52 -2.82
C GLY A 71 -11.45 -16.10 -2.26
N MET A 72 -11.52 -15.06 -3.10
CA MET A 72 -11.71 -13.69 -2.60
C MET A 72 -13.09 -13.53 -1.91
N ILE A 73 -14.16 -14.05 -2.51
CA ILE A 73 -15.53 -13.96 -1.97
C ILE A 73 -15.71 -14.77 -0.68
N SER A 74 -15.07 -15.94 -0.55
CA SER A 74 -15.15 -16.75 0.67
C SER A 74 -14.50 -16.06 1.87
N SER A 75 -13.37 -15.37 1.64
CA SER A 75 -12.57 -14.72 2.71
C SER A 75 -13.26 -13.57 3.44
N VAL A 76 -14.26 -12.92 2.81
CA VAL A 76 -15.03 -11.82 3.41
C VAL A 76 -16.30 -12.30 4.12
N SER A 77 -16.67 -13.58 3.92
CA SER A 77 -17.91 -14.17 4.43
C SER A 77 -17.72 -14.94 5.75
N SER A 78 -16.49 -14.96 6.29
CA SER A 78 -16.11 -15.69 7.51
C SER A 78 -15.83 -14.77 8.70
#